data_AF-A0A3P7MI97-F1
#
_entry.id   AF-A0A3P7MI97-F1
#
_cell.length_a   1.000
_cell.length_b   1.000
_cell.length_c   1.000
_cell.angle_alpha   90.00
_cell.angle_beta   90.00
_cell.angle_gamma   90.00
#
_symmetry.space_group_name_H-M   'P 1'
#
loop_
_entity.id
_entity.type
_entity.pdbx_description
1 polymer ?
#
loop_
_entity_poly.entity_id
_entity_poly.type
_entity_poly.pdbx_seq_one_letter_code
_entity_poly.pdbx_strand_id
1 'polypeptide(L)'
;MVAKVAPKEDTWAWQPIGAPFPDNPIRVPGQQNMYVALWYKYGKPIHGRAYNDDGGVQCSFPYKKFELKTKTELEGNIQILTYKGNFKSLGYWSVYKVEKTRHIYSVSIVVCLLEQAHPRRKPLPAVVCSMTKAVAQMKA
;
A
#
# COMPACT_ATOMS: atom_id res chain seq x y z
N MET A 1 31.16 5.55 5.29
CA MET A 1 30.01 6.09 6.03
C MET A 1 28.83 6.12 5.07
N VAL A 2 27.83 5.24 5.23
CA VAL A 2 26.63 5.30 4.38
C VAL A 2 25.76 6.42 4.94
N ALA A 3 25.50 7.46 4.14
CA ALA A 3 24.67 8.57 4.56
C ALA A 3 23.29 8.08 5.01
N LYS A 4 22.81 8.62 6.13
CA LYS A 4 21.47 8.36 6.69
C LYS A 4 20.43 8.95 5.74
N VAL A 5 19.92 8.15 4.80
CA VAL A 5 18.78 8.55 3.96
C VAL A 5 17.54 8.50 4.86
N ALA A 6 16.94 9.66 5.11
CA ALA A 6 15.63 9.70 5.76
C ALA A 6 14.63 8.92 4.88
N PRO A 7 13.78 8.06 5.45
CA PRO A 7 12.83 7.32 4.66
C PRO A 7 11.90 8.26 3.92
N LYS A 8 11.75 8.05 2.62
CA LYS A 8 10.81 8.80 1.80
C LYS A 8 9.39 8.38 2.13
N GLU A 9 8.44 9.28 1.91
CA GLU A 9 7.02 8.99 2.05
C GLU A 9 6.54 8.04 0.94
N ASP A 10 5.46 7.31 1.22
CA ASP A 10 4.82 6.42 0.25
C ASP A 10 4.34 7.20 -0.98
N THR A 11 4.57 6.64 -2.17
CA THR A 11 4.19 7.28 -3.44
C THR A 11 2.87 6.73 -3.95
N TRP A 12 1.84 7.57 -3.93
CA TRP A 12 0.49 7.25 -4.40
C TRP A 12 0.26 7.87 -5.78
N ALA A 13 0.10 7.03 -6.80
CA ALA A 13 -0.17 7.49 -8.16
C ALA A 13 -1.67 7.67 -8.38
N TRP A 14 -2.08 8.85 -8.83
CA TRP A 14 -3.46 9.10 -9.25
C TRP A 14 -3.80 8.30 -10.49
N GLN A 15 -4.90 7.55 -10.40
CA GLN A 15 -5.28 6.60 -11.42
C GLN A 15 -6.80 6.69 -11.71
N PRO A 16 -7.18 7.07 -12.95
CA PRO A 16 -8.56 6.96 -13.39
C PRO A 16 -9.00 5.50 -13.49
N ILE A 17 -10.23 5.22 -13.06
CA ILE A 17 -10.83 3.87 -13.20
C ILE A 17 -11.04 3.58 -14.69
N GLY A 18 -10.60 2.40 -15.13
CA GLY A 18 -10.62 1.94 -16.53
C GLY A 18 -9.38 2.31 -17.35
N ALA A 19 -8.50 3.17 -16.84
CA ALA A 19 -7.22 3.45 -17.50
C ALA A 19 -6.17 2.37 -17.14
N PRO A 20 -5.08 2.23 -17.91
CA PRO A 20 -3.99 1.29 -17.60
C PRO A 20 -3.33 1.57 -16.26
N PHE A 21 -2.78 0.53 -15.62
CA PHE A 21 -2.06 0.66 -14.35
C PHE A 21 -0.85 1.61 -14.47
N PRO A 22 -0.51 2.34 -13.38
CA PRO A 22 0.68 3.16 -13.34
C PRO A 22 1.94 2.29 -13.22
N ASP A 23 3.11 2.91 -13.41
CA ASP A 23 4.40 2.22 -13.32
C ASP A 23 4.69 1.68 -11.90
N ASN A 24 5.23 0.45 -11.84
CA ASN A 24 5.64 -0.24 -10.61
C ASN A 24 4.56 -0.26 -9.51
N PRO A 25 3.33 -0.73 -9.81
CA PRO A 25 2.27 -0.80 -8.84
C PRO A 25 2.58 -1.92 -7.84
N ILE A 26 2.30 -1.65 -6.56
CA ILE A 26 2.55 -2.58 -5.49
C ILE A 26 1.50 -3.70 -5.48
N ARG A 27 1.94 -4.95 -5.67
CA ARG A 27 1.10 -6.15 -5.59
C ARG A 27 0.89 -6.60 -4.15
N VAL A 28 -0.31 -7.11 -3.87
CA VAL A 28 -0.60 -7.82 -2.62
C VAL A 28 0.11 -9.18 -2.65
N PRO A 29 0.90 -9.54 -1.62
CA PRO A 29 1.60 -10.82 -1.60
C PRO A 29 0.65 -12.01 -1.68
N GLY A 30 1.04 -13.02 -2.44
CA GLY A 30 0.23 -14.22 -2.66
C GLY A 30 -0.96 -14.00 -3.60
N GLN A 31 -1.14 -12.80 -4.16
CA GLN A 31 -2.17 -12.49 -5.15
C GLN A 31 -1.52 -12.08 -6.47
N GLN A 32 -1.94 -12.70 -7.58
CA GLN A 32 -1.34 -12.46 -8.89
C GLN A 32 -1.79 -11.13 -9.52
N ASN A 33 -3.05 -10.76 -9.26
CA ASN A 33 -3.73 -9.63 -9.92
C ASN A 33 -4.43 -8.72 -8.91
N MET A 34 -3.82 -8.48 -7.74
CA MET A 34 -4.34 -7.53 -6.75
C MET A 34 -3.27 -6.54 -6.35
N TYR A 35 -3.68 -5.27 -6.30
CA TYR A 35 -2.85 -4.12 -6.00
C TYR A 35 -3.48 -3.29 -4.90
N VAL A 36 -2.64 -2.56 -4.18
CA VAL A 36 -3.07 -1.70 -3.08
C VAL A 36 -3.62 -0.40 -3.66
N ALA A 37 -4.86 -0.08 -3.28
CA ALA A 37 -5.53 1.13 -3.73
C ALA A 37 -6.02 1.97 -2.55
N LEU A 38 -6.11 3.28 -2.78
CA LEU A 38 -6.57 4.29 -1.83
C LEU A 38 -7.59 5.19 -2.51
N TRP A 39 -8.67 5.47 -1.80
CA TRP A 39 -9.73 6.38 -2.22
C TRP A 39 -10.06 7.32 -1.07
N TYR A 40 -10.55 8.52 -1.37
CA TYR A 40 -10.94 9.49 -0.37
C TYR A 40 -12.43 9.78 -0.47
N LYS A 41 -13.13 9.75 0.66
CA LYS A 41 -14.52 10.20 0.75
C LYS A 41 -14.66 11.20 1.90
N TYR A 42 -15.08 12.42 1.58
CA TYR A 42 -15.21 13.52 2.55
C TYR A 42 -13.92 13.75 3.37
N GLY A 43 -12.76 13.72 2.70
CA GLY A 43 -11.44 13.91 3.33
C GLY A 43 -10.93 12.71 4.14
N LYS A 44 -11.68 11.60 4.23
CA LYS A 44 -11.24 10.38 4.93
C LYS A 44 -10.62 9.37 3.96
N PRO A 45 -9.39 8.89 4.23
CA PRO A 45 -8.76 7.85 3.42
C PRO A 45 -9.43 6.49 3.65
N ILE A 46 -9.75 5.80 2.56
CA ILE A 46 -10.36 4.47 2.54
C ILE A 46 -9.47 3.61 1.66
N HIS A 47 -8.87 2.58 2.26
CA HIS A 47 -8.05 1.62 1.53
C HIS A 47 -8.93 0.53 0.93
N GLY A 48 -8.55 0.09 -0.26
CA GLY A 48 -9.23 -0.96 -1.00
C GLY A 48 -8.26 -1.74 -1.86
N ARG A 49 -8.81 -2.42 -2.86
CA ARG A 49 -8.03 -3.20 -3.82
C ARG A 49 -8.26 -2.69 -5.23
N ALA A 50 -7.21 -2.70 -6.04
CA ALA A 50 -7.31 -2.58 -7.48
C ALA A 50 -6.88 -3.89 -8.14
N TYR A 51 -7.42 -4.18 -9.32
CA TYR A 51 -7.07 -5.35 -10.11
C TYR A 51 -7.17 -4.99 -11.60
N ASN A 52 -6.43 -5.74 -12.43
CA ASN A 52 -6.46 -5.56 -13.87
C ASN A 52 -7.61 -6.38 -14.46
N ASP A 53 -8.45 -5.74 -15.25
CA ASP A 53 -9.51 -6.35 -16.04
C ASP A 53 -9.41 -5.81 -17.47
N ASP A 54 -9.08 -6.67 -18.43
CA ASP A 54 -8.86 -6.32 -19.85
C ASP A 54 -7.93 -5.11 -20.09
N GLY A 55 -6.91 -4.94 -19.26
CA GLY A 55 -5.94 -3.84 -19.35
C GLY A 55 -6.38 -2.55 -18.63
N GLY A 56 -7.61 -2.50 -18.14
CA GLY A 56 -8.15 -1.39 -17.34
C GLY A 56 -8.01 -1.64 -15.84
N VAL A 57 -7.76 -0.57 -15.09
CA VAL A 57 -7.82 -0.58 -13.63
C VAL A 57 -9.27 -0.69 -13.19
N GLN A 58 -9.61 -1.80 -12.55
CA GLN A 58 -10.82 -1.97 -11.76
C GLN A 58 -10.48 -1.91 -10.28
N CYS A 59 -11.49 -1.66 -9.44
CA CYS A 59 -11.25 -1.50 -8.02
C CYS A 59 -12.46 -1.87 -7.17
N SER A 60 -12.21 -2.04 -5.87
CA SER A 60 -13.25 -2.27 -4.88
C SER A 60 -12.84 -1.67 -3.53
N PHE A 61 -13.75 -0.87 -2.98
CA PHE A 61 -13.59 -0.21 -1.69
C PHE A 61 -14.75 -0.54 -0.74
N PRO A 62 -14.47 -0.97 0.49
CA PRO A 62 -15.50 -1.07 1.51
C PRO A 62 -15.88 0.33 2.00
N TYR A 63 -17.16 0.69 1.90
CA TYR A 63 -17.68 1.92 2.48
C TYR A 63 -18.97 1.66 3.25
N LYS A 64 -18.93 1.90 4.56
CA LYS A 64 -20.00 1.55 5.51
C LYS A 64 -20.36 0.06 5.41
N LYS A 65 -21.52 -0.28 4.84
CA LYS A 65 -22.01 -1.65 4.65
C LYS A 65 -22.04 -2.08 3.18
N PHE A 66 -21.51 -1.23 2.28
CA PHE A 66 -21.54 -1.44 0.83
C PHE A 66 -20.13 -1.62 0.29
N GLU A 67 -20.04 -2.29 -0.85
CA GLU A 67 -18.81 -2.43 -1.63
C GLU A 67 -18.96 -1.53 -2.87
N LEU A 68 -18.14 -0.50 -2.96
CA LEU A 68 -18.15 0.45 -4.08
C LEU A 68 -17.14 -0.01 -5.14
N LYS A 69 -17.56 -0.07 -6.39
CA LYS A 69 -16.73 -0.57 -7.51
C LYS A 69 -16.80 0.35 -8.73
N THR A 70 -17.91 1.05 -8.91
CA THR A 70 -18.16 1.77 -10.15
C THR A 70 -17.47 3.12 -10.17
N LYS A 71 -17.15 3.58 -11.38
CA LYS A 71 -16.56 4.90 -11.61
C LYS A 71 -17.40 6.05 -11.04
N THR A 72 -18.72 5.92 -11.12
CA THR A 72 -19.68 6.93 -10.63
C THR A 72 -19.69 7.03 -9.11
N GLU A 73 -19.60 5.89 -8.41
CA GLU A 73 -19.58 5.85 -6.93
C GLU A 73 -18.27 6.39 -6.36
N LEU A 74 -17.17 6.16 -7.08
CA LEU A 74 -15.80 6.47 -6.64
C LEU A 74 -15.27 7.81 -7.17
N GLU A 75 -16.15 8.65 -7.73
CA GLU A 75 -15.78 9.99 -8.23
C GLU A 75 -14.70 9.95 -9.32
N GLY A 76 -14.66 8.86 -10.09
CA GLY A 76 -13.83 8.73 -11.29
C GLY A 76 -12.38 8.29 -11.08
N ASN A 77 -11.79 8.58 -9.91
CA ASN A 77 -10.36 8.43 -9.68
C ASN A 77 -10.05 7.76 -8.34
N ILE A 78 -8.99 6.96 -8.35
CA ILE A 78 -8.42 6.34 -7.16
C ILE A 78 -6.92 6.62 -7.14
N GLN A 79 -6.24 6.20 -6.08
CA GLN A 79 -4.79 6.20 -6.01
C GLN A 79 -4.28 4.78 -5.89
N ILE A 80 -3.21 4.46 -6.61
CA ILE A 80 -2.54 3.17 -6.54
C ILE A 80 -1.17 3.37 -5.91
N LEU A 81 -0.84 2.51 -4.95
CA LEU A 81 0.47 2.56 -4.32
C LEU A 81 1.54 2.09 -5.30
N THR A 82 2.60 2.88 -5.44
CA THR A 82 3.72 2.58 -6.34
C THR A 82 5.02 2.51 -5.57
N TYR A 83 5.95 1.67 -6.04
CA TYR A 83 7.27 1.54 -5.47
C TYR A 83 8.32 1.58 -6.57
N LYS A 84 8.85 2.78 -6.82
CA LYS A 84 9.88 3.00 -7.83
C LYS A 84 11.25 3.12 -7.16
N GLY A 85 11.95 1.98 -7.03
CA GLY A 85 13.31 1.96 -6.51
C GLY A 85 13.65 0.68 -5.75
N ASN A 86 14.62 0.78 -4.86
CA ASN A 86 15.05 -0.29 -3.98
C ASN A 86 15.42 0.28 -2.61
N PHE A 87 15.71 -0.61 -1.64
CA PHE A 87 16.03 -0.20 -0.27
C PHE A 87 17.19 0.81 -0.20
N LYS A 88 18.16 0.74 -1.13
CA LYS A 88 19.33 1.62 -1.15
C LYS A 88 18.96 3.04 -1.58
N SER A 89 17.94 3.20 -2.44
CA SER A 89 17.51 4.51 -2.95
C SER A 89 16.36 5.13 -2.15
N LEU A 90 15.58 4.32 -1.43
CA LEU A 90 14.39 4.75 -0.70
C LEU A 90 14.57 4.74 0.83
N GLY A 91 15.54 3.97 1.35
CA GLY A 91 15.82 3.89 2.79
C GLY A 91 14.82 3.06 3.59
N TYR A 92 13.83 2.44 2.92
CA TYR A 92 12.84 1.57 3.52
C TYR A 92 12.50 0.39 2.61
N TRP A 93 11.83 -0.62 3.17
CA TRP A 93 11.16 -1.67 2.41
C TRP A 93 9.79 -1.94 3.01
N SER A 94 8.83 -2.29 2.15
CA SER A 94 7.46 -2.56 2.57
C SER A 94 7.29 -4.04 2.91
N VAL A 95 6.94 -4.32 4.17
CA VAL A 95 6.44 -5.62 4.63
C VAL A 95 4.93 -5.59 4.59
N TYR A 96 4.32 -6.71 4.24
CA TYR A 96 2.88 -6.88 4.37
C TYR A 96 2.60 -7.74 5.58
N LYS A 97 1.80 -7.23 6.51
CA LYS A 97 1.19 -8.03 7.54
C LYS A 97 -0.21 -8.39 7.08
N VAL A 98 -0.37 -9.66 6.73
CA VAL A 98 -1.69 -10.23 6.46
C VAL A 98 -2.30 -10.61 7.80
N GLU A 99 -3.43 -10.02 8.12
CA GLU A 99 -4.24 -10.38 9.28
C GLU A 99 -5.51 -11.05 8.77
N LYS A 100 -5.61 -12.35 8.99
CA LYS A 100 -6.76 -13.16 8.58
C LYS A 100 -7.63 -13.42 9.80
N THR A 101 -8.82 -12.83 9.81
CA THR A 101 -9.90 -13.19 10.74
C THR A 101 -10.99 -13.98 9.99
N ARG A 102 -11.92 -14.60 10.73
CA ARG A 102 -12.98 -15.46 10.15
C ARG A 102 -13.81 -14.79 9.03
N HIS A 103 -13.89 -13.47 9.01
CA HIS A 103 -14.75 -12.72 8.07
C HIS A 103 -13.99 -11.65 7.26
N ILE A 104 -12.72 -11.37 7.61
CA ILE A 104 -11.96 -10.25 7.05
C ILE A 104 -10.50 -10.69 6.85
N TYR A 105 -10.02 -10.56 5.62
CA TYR A 105 -8.62 -10.55 5.28
C TYR A 105 -8.16 -9.10 5.24
N SER A 106 -7.31 -8.69 6.17
CA SER A 106 -6.73 -7.36 6.16
C SER A 106 -5.27 -7.44 5.75
N VAL A 107 -4.84 -6.59 4.82
CA VAL A 107 -3.41 -6.44 4.52
C VAL A 107 -2.98 -5.07 5.01
N SER A 108 -2.12 -5.09 6.03
CA SER A 108 -1.45 -3.90 6.54
C SER A 108 -0.09 -3.77 5.87
N ILE A 109 0.18 -2.63 5.25
CA ILE A 109 1.54 -2.31 4.79
C ILE A 109 2.31 -1.74 5.96
N VAL A 110 3.45 -2.34 6.24
CA VAL A 110 4.37 -1.95 7.30
C VAL A 110 5.65 -1.50 6.62
N VAL A 111 5.92 -0.21 6.69
CA VAL A 111 7.19 0.35 6.22
C VAL A 111 8.25 0.03 7.27
N CYS A 112 9.22 -0.80 6.91
CA CYS A 112 10.30 -1.19 7.80
C CYS A 112 11.58 -0.42 7.48
N LEU A 113 12.18 0.13 8.52
CA LEU A 113 13.42 0.89 8.49
C LEU A 113 14.52 0.08 9.17
N LEU A 114 15.74 0.19 8.64
CA LEU A 114 16.93 -0.27 9.33
C LEU A 114 17.33 0.82 10.33
N GLU A 115 17.07 0.60 11.62
CA GLU A 115 17.63 1.48 12.65
C GLU A 115 19.10 1.09 12.84
N GLN A 116 20.00 1.94 12.32
CA GLN A 116 21.41 1.82 12.66
C GLN A 116 21.57 2.27 14.11
N ALA A 117 21.94 1.32 14.94
CA ALA A 117 22.06 1.57 16.36
C ALA A 117 23.21 2.52 16.71
N HIS A 118 23.04 3.15 17.87
CA HIS A 118 23.91 4.16 18.43
C HIS A 118 25.34 3.60 18.70
N PRO A 119 26.41 4.37 18.44
CA PRO A 119 27.78 3.87 18.49
C PRO A 119 28.30 3.48 19.88
N ARG A 120 27.50 3.68 20.96
CA ARG A 120 27.90 3.36 22.35
C ARG A 120 27.31 2.07 22.93
N ARG A 121 26.48 1.34 22.20
CA ARG A 121 26.00 0.02 22.63
C ARG A 121 26.15 -0.94 21.46
N LYS A 122 26.84 -2.06 21.68
CA LYS A 122 27.01 -3.14 20.69
C LYS A 122 25.68 -3.39 19.99
N PRO A 123 25.57 -3.21 18.67
CA PRO A 123 24.28 -3.42 18.06
C PRO A 123 24.26 -4.56 17.09
N LEU A 124 23.32 -5.46 17.34
CA LEU A 124 22.63 -6.13 16.25
C LEU A 124 21.77 -5.07 15.55
N PRO A 125 21.66 -5.07 14.21
CA PRO A 125 20.76 -4.15 13.52
C PRO A 125 19.33 -4.40 14.02
N ALA A 126 18.75 -3.42 14.70
CA ALA A 126 17.35 -3.47 15.10
C ALA A 126 16.50 -3.07 13.89
N VAL A 127 15.61 -3.96 13.47
CA VAL A 127 14.58 -3.61 12.47
C VAL A 127 13.48 -2.86 13.21
N VAL A 128 13.39 -1.55 13.00
CA VAL A 128 12.23 -0.77 13.48
C VAL A 128 11.22 -0.73 12.36
N CYS A 129 10.16 -1.52 12.52
CA CYS A 129 8.99 -1.45 11.67
C CYS A 129 7.99 -0.47 12.29
N SER A 130 7.86 0.72 11.70
CA SER A 130 6.75 1.63 12.02
C SER A 130 5.51 1.16 11.26
N MET A 131 4.40 0.90 11.95
CA MET A 131 3.12 0.58 11.31
C MET A 131 2.53 1.85 10.68
N THR A 132 3.00 2.21 9.50
CA THR A 132 2.50 3.37 8.77
C THR A 132 1.40 2.93 7.80
N LYS A 133 0.17 2.91 8.33
CA LYS A 133 -1.07 3.32 7.66
C LYS A 133 -1.34 2.85 6.21
N ALA A 134 -1.60 1.56 6.00
CA ALA A 134 -2.52 1.16 4.93
C ALA A 134 -3.15 -0.19 5.28
N VAL A 135 -4.40 -0.18 5.75
CA VAL A 135 -5.16 -1.39 6.11
C VAL A 135 -6.16 -1.65 5.00
N ALA A 136 -5.80 -2.44 4.00
CA ALA A 136 -6.75 -2.86 2.96
C ALA A 136 -7.61 -4.01 3.51
N GLN A 137 -8.88 -3.73 3.83
CA GLN A 137 -9.83 -4.77 4.24
C GLN A 137 -10.42 -5.46 3.00
N MET A 138 -10.24 -6.77 2.94
CA MET A 138 -10.69 -7.68 1.89
C MET A 138 -11.66 -8.67 2.53
N LYS A 139 -12.86 -8.84 1.98
CA LYS A 139 -13.73 -9.95 2.39
C LYS A 139 -13.25 -11.23 1.70
N ALA A 140 -13.35 -12.34 2.41
CA ALA A 140 -13.15 -13.70 1.91
C ALA A 140 -14.09 -14.00 0.75
#